data_AF-A0A8F4MYV4-F1
#
_entry.id   AF-A0A8F4MYV4-F1
#
_cell.length_a   1.000
_cell.length_b   1.000
_cell.length_c   1.000
_cell.angle_alpha   90.00
_cell.angle_beta   90.00
_cell.angle_gamma   90.00
#
_symmetry.space_group_name_H-M   'P 1'
#
loop_
_entity.id
_entity.type
_entity.pdbx_description
1 polymer ?
#
loop_
_entity_poly.entity_id
_entity_poly.type
_entity_poly.pdbx_seq_one_letter_code
_entity_poly.pdbx_strand_id
1 'polypeptide(L)'
;MFCEEDSCVQYAKNIRIRKVFISSSIKEQTVIFKVKELIRQHQNIIKFATKLNDGIKNIIFIEYILASVNVAAALLHILTLEFSGEMIFSIFHFLLLLVQIFILAFTAQEINTQSFNISNAVYESSWIDQSEAIKRMKLIMLMRAQKPLAISIGPFRPMNIEAALMTLKGAYSYTSLMIQKYI
;
A
#
# COMPACT_ATOMS: atom_id res chain seq x y z
N MET A 1 22.85 56.64 41.00
CA MET A 1 23.44 56.09 39.75
C MET A 1 23.24 54.58 39.59
N PHE A 2 22.49 53.89 40.46
CA PHE A 2 22.33 52.42 40.44
C PHE A 2 21.03 51.89 39.77
N CYS A 3 20.13 52.75 39.26
CA CYS A 3 18.84 52.30 38.69
C CYS A 3 18.86 52.02 37.17
N GLU A 4 19.90 52.41 36.43
CA GLU A 4 19.96 52.22 34.97
C GLU A 4 20.40 50.80 34.56
N GLU A 5 21.25 50.13 35.36
CA GLU A 5 21.71 48.76 35.10
C GLU A 5 20.58 47.73 35.23
N ASP A 6 19.73 47.82 36.25
CA ASP A 6 18.61 46.89 36.46
C ASP A 6 17.55 46.97 35.36
N SER A 7 17.31 48.18 34.80
CA SER A 7 16.34 48.36 33.71
C SER A 7 16.85 47.73 32.40
N CYS A 8 18.15 47.85 32.12
CA CYS A 8 18.80 47.26 30.95
C CYS A 8 18.81 45.73 31.01
N VAL A 9 19.08 45.16 32.19
CA VAL A 9 19.05 43.70 32.42
C VAL A 9 17.64 43.15 32.23
N GLN A 10 16.62 43.83 32.76
CA GLN A 10 15.23 43.38 32.61
C GLN A 10 14.72 43.51 31.17
N TYR A 11 15.15 44.55 30.46
CA TYR A 11 14.86 44.71 29.03
C TYR A 11 15.52 43.62 28.18
N ALA A 12 16.79 43.30 28.43
CA ALA A 12 17.50 42.21 27.76
C ALA A 12 16.85 40.84 28.02
N LYS A 13 16.36 40.60 29.25
CA LYS A 13 15.61 39.39 29.63
C LYS A 13 14.29 39.28 28.88
N ASN A 14 13.55 40.37 28.74
CA ASN A 14 12.29 40.42 27.98
C ASN A 14 12.52 40.17 26.48
N ILE A 15 13.57 40.72 25.89
CA ILE A 15 13.95 40.45 24.49
C ILE A 15 14.29 38.96 24.31
N ARG A 16 15.02 38.35 25.24
CA ARG A 16 15.38 36.93 25.18
C ARG A 16 14.16 36.03 25.27
N ILE A 17 13.23 36.31 26.20
CA ILE A 17 11.95 35.59 26.32
C ILE A 17 11.13 35.73 25.04
N ARG A 18 11.03 36.94 24.48
CA ARG A 18 10.30 37.20 23.24
C ARG A 18 10.90 36.45 22.05
N LYS A 19 12.23 36.42 21.92
CA LYS A 19 12.93 35.64 20.88
C LYS A 19 12.68 34.14 21.02
N VAL A 20 12.71 33.61 22.24
CA VAL A 20 12.39 32.19 22.51
C VAL A 20 10.95 31.87 22.11
N PHE A 21 9.98 32.71 22.50
CA PHE A 21 8.56 32.53 22.18
C PHE A 21 8.27 32.64 20.67
N ILE A 22 8.93 33.56 19.97
CA ILE A 22 8.84 33.66 18.51
C ILE A 22 9.44 32.40 17.86
N SER A 23 10.59 31.92 18.34
CA SER A 23 11.23 30.71 17.79
C SER A 23 10.37 29.45 17.99
N SER A 24 9.69 29.31 19.13
CA SER A 24 8.78 28.19 19.40
C SER A 24 7.51 28.27 18.54
N SER A 25 6.94 29.47 18.39
CA SER A 25 5.79 29.71 17.50
C SER A 25 6.12 29.42 16.03
N ILE A 26 7.30 29.81 15.53
CA ILE A 26 7.73 29.53 14.15
C ILE A 26 7.93 28.02 13.95
N LYS A 27 8.52 27.33 14.95
CA LYS A 27 8.71 25.88 14.91
C LYS A 27 7.37 25.14 14.85
N GLU A 28 6.39 25.58 15.63
CA GLU A 28 5.04 24.99 15.63
C GLU A 28 4.32 25.19 14.29
N GLN A 29 4.33 26.40 13.73
CA GLN A 29 3.73 26.67 12.42
C GLN A 29 4.37 25.84 11.30
N THR A 30 5.69 25.64 11.36
CA THR A 30 6.42 24.79 10.41
C THR A 30 5.95 23.33 10.50
N VAL A 31 5.74 22.81 11.71
CA VAL A 31 5.23 21.44 11.91
C VAL A 31 3.80 21.31 11.39
N ILE A 32 2.93 22.28 11.68
CA ILE A 32 1.55 22.30 11.16
C ILE A 32 1.54 22.29 9.63
N PHE A 33 2.39 23.10 8.99
CA PHE A 33 2.50 23.12 7.53
C PHE A 33 2.92 21.76 6.96
N LYS A 34 3.96 21.14 7.53
CA LYS A 34 4.43 19.80 7.11
C LYS A 34 3.36 18.72 7.29
N VAL A 35 2.64 18.72 8.42
CA VAL A 35 1.56 17.76 8.67
C VAL A 35 0.43 17.93 7.66
N LYS A 36 0.03 19.17 7.35
CA LYS A 36 -0.97 19.44 6.31
C LYS A 36 -0.52 18.96 4.93
N GLU A 37 0.76 19.13 4.60
CA GLU A 37 1.32 18.64 3.35
C GLU A 37 1.28 17.12 3.26
N LEU A 38 1.70 16.42 4.31
CA LEU A 38 1.65 14.95 4.39
C LEU A 38 0.21 14.42 4.25
N ILE A 39 -0.75 15.07 4.92
CA ILE A 39 -2.18 14.71 4.80
C ILE A 39 -2.65 14.88 3.35
N ARG A 40 -2.28 15.99 2.70
CA ARG A 40 -2.63 16.25 1.28
C ARG A 40 -2.01 15.19 0.36
N GLN A 41 -0.75 14.82 0.57
CA GLN A 41 -0.08 13.77 -0.19
C GLN A 41 -0.77 12.42 0.01
N HIS A 42 -1.07 12.04 1.25
CA HIS A 42 -1.78 10.81 1.58
C HIS A 42 -3.18 10.76 0.92
N GLN A 43 -3.93 11.87 0.95
CA GLN A 43 -5.21 11.99 0.26
C GLN A 43 -5.08 11.86 -1.27
N ASN A 44 -4.03 12.41 -1.86
CA ASN A 44 -3.78 12.28 -3.30
C ASN A 44 -3.46 10.84 -3.68
N ILE A 45 -2.64 10.14 -2.89
CA ILE A 45 -2.33 8.71 -3.08
C ILE A 45 -3.62 7.88 -2.99
N ILE A 46 -4.46 8.12 -1.98
CA ILE A 46 -5.75 7.42 -1.85
C ILE A 46 -6.61 7.66 -3.09
N LYS A 47 -6.77 8.92 -3.52
CA LYS A 47 -7.57 9.25 -4.71
C LYS A 47 -7.04 8.58 -5.97
N PHE A 48 -5.72 8.56 -6.14
CA PHE A 48 -5.06 7.91 -7.27
C PHE A 48 -5.30 6.40 -7.24
N ALA A 49 -5.04 5.74 -6.12
CA ALA A 49 -5.23 4.31 -5.96
C ALA A 49 -6.69 3.89 -6.15
N THR A 50 -7.66 4.67 -5.65
CA THR A 50 -9.09 4.40 -5.88
C THR A 50 -9.46 4.53 -7.35
N LYS A 51 -9.03 5.59 -8.04
CA LYS A 51 -9.27 5.76 -9.48
C LYS A 51 -8.63 4.65 -10.31
N LEU A 52 -7.41 4.27 -9.96
CA LEU A 52 -6.70 3.17 -10.60
C LEU A 52 -7.50 1.88 -10.42
N ASN A 53 -7.87 1.55 -9.18
CA ASN A 53 -8.67 0.37 -8.87
C ASN A 53 -9.99 0.34 -9.65
N ASP A 54 -10.71 1.46 -9.73
CA ASP A 54 -11.97 1.52 -10.49
C ASP A 54 -11.78 1.32 -11.99
N GLY A 55 -10.66 1.77 -12.55
CA GLY A 55 -10.31 1.55 -13.96
C GLY A 55 -9.87 0.13 -14.28
N ILE A 56 -9.17 -0.55 -13.36
CA ILE A 56 -8.53 -1.85 -13.64
C ILE A 56 -9.25 -3.05 -13.03
N LYS A 57 -10.12 -2.89 -12.03
CA LYS A 57 -10.72 -4.01 -11.28
C LYS A 57 -11.43 -5.05 -12.17
N ASN A 58 -12.12 -4.59 -13.21
CA ASN A 58 -12.81 -5.47 -14.16
C ASN A 58 -11.83 -6.17 -15.11
N ILE A 59 -10.78 -5.46 -15.54
CA ILE A 59 -9.70 -6.02 -16.37
C ILE A 59 -8.98 -7.11 -15.59
N ILE A 60 -8.63 -6.85 -14.33
CA ILE A 60 -8.01 -7.84 -13.43
C ILE A 60 -8.91 -9.04 -13.23
N PHE A 61 -10.23 -8.85 -13.09
CA PHE A 61 -11.16 -9.98 -12.97
C PHE A 61 -11.11 -10.90 -14.20
N ILE A 62 -11.13 -10.33 -15.41
CA ILE A 62 -11.01 -11.10 -16.65
C ILE A 62 -9.64 -11.78 -16.72
N GLU A 63 -8.57 -11.05 -16.37
CA GLU A 63 -7.21 -11.57 -16.34
C GLU A 63 -7.07 -12.80 -15.43
N TYR A 64 -7.69 -12.79 -14.25
CA TYR A 64 -7.67 -13.94 -13.33
C TYR A 64 -8.39 -15.17 -13.90
N ILE A 65 -9.49 -14.98 -14.61
CA ILE A 65 -10.20 -16.08 -15.29
C ILE A 65 -9.32 -16.65 -16.41
N LEU A 66 -8.76 -15.78 -17.26
CA LEU A 66 -7.88 -16.19 -18.35
C LEU A 66 -6.62 -16.88 -17.82
N ALA A 67 -6.02 -16.36 -16.75
CA ALA A 67 -4.88 -16.96 -16.09
C ALA A 67 -5.21 -18.38 -15.57
N SER A 68 -6.37 -18.57 -14.94
CA SER A 68 -6.81 -19.89 -14.49
C SER A 68 -6.93 -20.89 -15.65
N VAL A 69 -7.52 -20.45 -16.78
CA VAL A 69 -7.69 -21.30 -17.97
C VAL A 69 -6.34 -21.61 -18.62
N ASN A 70 -5.46 -20.61 -18.76
CA ASN A 70 -4.14 -20.77 -19.36
C ASN A 70 -3.25 -21.70 -18.54
N VAL A 71 -3.23 -21.55 -17.21
CA VAL A 71 -2.48 -22.45 -16.31
C VAL A 71 -3.00 -23.88 -16.44
N ALA A 72 -4.32 -24.06 -16.48
CA ALA A 72 -4.92 -25.39 -16.62
C ALA A 72 -4.60 -26.03 -17.99
N ALA A 73 -4.71 -25.26 -19.07
CA ALA A 73 -4.38 -25.72 -20.42
C ALA A 73 -2.90 -26.05 -20.57
N ALA A 74 -2.00 -25.19 -20.07
CA ALA A 74 -0.57 -25.42 -20.10
C ALA A 74 -0.18 -26.68 -19.30
N LEU A 75 -0.77 -26.87 -18.11
CA LEU A 75 -0.52 -28.06 -17.30
C LEU A 75 -1.02 -29.34 -17.99
N LEU A 76 -2.21 -29.32 -18.59
CA LEU A 76 -2.71 -30.45 -19.38
C LEU A 76 -1.79 -30.76 -20.57
N HIS A 77 -1.36 -29.74 -21.31
CA HIS A 77 -0.47 -29.89 -22.45
C HIS A 77 0.86 -30.55 -22.05
N ILE A 78 1.46 -30.13 -20.93
CA ILE A 78 2.68 -30.74 -20.37
C ILE A 78 2.48 -32.21 -20.01
N LEU A 79 1.31 -32.57 -19.47
CA LEU A 79 1.02 -33.94 -19.03
C LEU A 79 0.71 -34.90 -20.18
N THR A 80 0.26 -34.40 -21.33
CA THR A 80 -0.09 -35.23 -22.49
C THR A 80 1.02 -35.36 -23.53
N LEU A 81 2.02 -34.47 -23.51
CA LEU A 81 3.12 -34.48 -24.48
C LEU A 81 4.18 -35.54 -24.17
N GLU A 82 4.71 -36.16 -25.22
CA GLU A 82 5.94 -36.95 -25.13
C GLU A 82 7.17 -36.06 -24.99
N PHE A 83 8.26 -36.62 -24.45
CA PHE A 83 9.53 -35.90 -24.24
C PHE A 83 10.08 -35.37 -25.58
N SER A 84 9.94 -34.07 -25.78
CA SER A 84 10.29 -33.35 -27.00
C SER A 84 10.72 -31.91 -26.70
N GLY A 85 11.26 -31.19 -27.69
CA GLY A 85 11.56 -29.76 -27.55
C GLY A 85 10.33 -28.90 -27.24
N GLU A 86 9.14 -29.33 -27.67
CA GLU A 86 7.86 -28.66 -27.41
C GLU A 86 7.46 -28.74 -25.94
N MET A 87 7.82 -29.82 -25.25
CA MET A 87 7.62 -29.96 -23.81
C MET A 87 8.42 -28.91 -23.03
N ILE A 88 9.68 -28.67 -23.44
CA ILE A 88 10.54 -27.65 -22.81
C ILE A 88 9.90 -26.26 -22.94
N PHE A 89 9.47 -25.90 -24.15
CA PHE A 89 8.79 -24.62 -24.39
C PHE A 89 7.51 -24.48 -23.54
N SER A 90 6.72 -25.55 -23.43
CA SER A 90 5.50 -25.58 -22.62
C SER A 90 5.77 -25.39 -21.13
N ILE A 91 6.83 -26.00 -20.60
CA ILE A 91 7.26 -25.81 -19.20
C ILE A 91 7.68 -24.36 -18.96
N PHE A 92 8.48 -23.78 -19.85
CA PHE A 92 8.86 -22.37 -19.75
C PHE A 92 7.64 -21.45 -19.79
N HIS A 93 6.70 -21.70 -20.70
CA HIS A 93 5.45 -20.95 -20.78
C HIS A 93 4.63 -21.05 -19.47
N PHE A 94 4.49 -22.26 -18.92
CA PHE A 94 3.81 -22.48 -17.65
C PHE A 94 4.47 -21.72 -16.49
N LEU A 95 5.80 -21.76 -16.38
CA LEU A 95 6.53 -21.01 -15.37
C LEU A 95 6.33 -19.50 -15.50
N LEU A 96 6.31 -18.97 -16.73
CA LEU A 96 6.04 -17.55 -16.98
C LEU A 96 4.63 -17.14 -16.53
N LEU A 97 3.62 -17.99 -16.78
CA LEU A 97 2.25 -17.75 -16.30
C LEU A 97 2.20 -17.71 -14.75
N LEU A 98 2.90 -18.61 -14.08
CA LEU A 98 2.98 -18.59 -12.61
C LEU A 98 3.64 -17.30 -12.11
N VAL A 99 4.78 -16.92 -12.69
CA VAL A 99 5.48 -15.69 -12.33
C VAL A 99 4.60 -14.46 -12.52
N GLN A 100 3.85 -14.38 -13.64
CA GLN A 100 2.91 -13.29 -13.90
C GLN A 100 1.84 -13.18 -12.81
N ILE A 101 1.19 -14.29 -12.44
CA ILE A 101 0.17 -14.32 -11.38
C ILE A 101 0.77 -13.89 -10.04
N PHE A 102 1.96 -14.39 -9.69
CA PHE A 102 2.62 -14.08 -8.43
C PHE A 102 3.09 -12.62 -8.34
N ILE A 103 3.68 -12.06 -9.39
CA ILE A 103 4.12 -10.65 -9.42
C ILE A 103 2.92 -9.72 -9.20
N LEU A 104 1.82 -10.01 -9.90
CA LEU A 104 0.58 -9.25 -9.78
C LEU A 104 0.03 -9.30 -8.36
N ALA A 105 -0.13 -10.50 -7.79
CA ALA A 105 -0.65 -10.68 -6.43
C ALA A 105 0.27 -10.10 -5.34
N PHE A 106 1.59 -10.27 -5.50
CA PHE A 106 2.58 -9.73 -4.58
C PHE A 106 2.57 -8.20 -4.58
N THR A 107 2.50 -7.58 -5.76
CA THR A 107 2.43 -6.13 -5.87
C THR A 107 1.18 -5.56 -5.20
N ALA A 108 0.02 -6.20 -5.40
CA ALA A 108 -1.22 -5.81 -4.75
C ALA A 108 -1.16 -5.97 -3.22
N GLN A 109 -0.55 -7.05 -2.74
CA GLN A 109 -0.30 -7.28 -1.32
C GLN A 109 0.63 -6.21 -0.73
N GLU A 110 1.70 -5.84 -1.43
CA GLU A 110 2.65 -4.84 -0.97
C GLU A 110 2.00 -3.46 -0.87
N ILE A 111 1.16 -3.07 -1.84
CA ILE A 111 0.36 -1.83 -1.76
C ILE A 111 -0.50 -1.83 -0.50
N ASN A 112 -1.11 -2.97 -0.16
CA ASN A 112 -1.93 -3.09 1.05
C ASN A 112 -1.09 -2.94 2.33
N THR A 113 0.01 -3.68 2.43
CA THR A 113 0.94 -3.65 3.57
C THR A 113 1.52 -2.24 3.76
N GLN A 114 2.04 -1.62 2.71
CA GLN A 114 2.63 -0.28 2.79
C GLN A 114 1.58 0.79 3.11
N SER A 115 0.35 0.65 2.60
CA SER A 115 -0.73 1.54 2.98
C SER A 115 -1.08 1.42 4.47
N PHE A 116 -1.02 0.23 5.04
CA PHE A 116 -1.23 0.03 6.47
C PHE A 116 -0.07 0.57 7.30
N ASN A 117 1.18 0.41 6.85
CA ASN A 117 2.36 0.92 7.57
C ASN A 117 2.33 2.44 7.80
N ILE A 118 1.57 3.20 7.02
CA ILE A 118 1.33 4.63 7.28
C ILE A 118 0.69 4.85 8.66
N SER A 119 -0.24 3.99 9.09
CA SER A 119 -0.83 4.13 10.43
C SER A 119 0.20 3.90 11.53
N ASN A 120 1.08 2.92 11.34
CA ASN A 120 2.16 2.63 12.30
C ASN A 120 3.13 3.81 12.38
N ALA A 121 3.56 4.36 11.24
CA ALA A 121 4.44 5.52 11.18
C ALA A 121 3.82 6.78 11.83
N VAL A 122 2.51 7.00 11.70
CA VAL A 122 1.81 8.10 12.37
C VAL A 122 1.75 7.86 13.87
N TYR A 123 1.47 6.62 14.30
CA TYR A 123 1.40 6.25 15.71
C TYR A 123 2.75 6.37 16.43
N GLU A 124 3.83 5.91 15.79
CA GLU A 124 5.20 5.96 16.29
C GLU A 124 5.81 7.38 16.25
N SER A 125 5.19 8.32 15.53
CA SER A 125 5.63 9.71 15.56
C SER A 125 5.47 10.28 16.98
N SER A 126 6.38 11.14 17.45
CA SER A 126 6.25 11.78 18.78
C SER A 126 5.10 12.80 18.81
N TRP A 127 3.85 12.34 18.78
CA TRP A 127 2.64 13.17 18.70
C TRP A 127 2.08 13.56 20.07
N ILE A 128 2.50 12.88 21.14
CA ILE A 128 2.05 13.12 22.53
C ILE A 128 2.47 14.51 23.02
N ASP A 129 3.66 14.98 22.66
CA ASP A 129 4.20 16.28 23.09
C ASP A 129 3.82 17.45 22.17
N GLN A 130 2.97 17.21 21.16
CA GLN A 130 2.58 18.22 20.18
C GLN A 130 1.32 18.98 20.61
N SER A 131 1.08 20.13 19.97
CA SER A 131 -0.12 20.91 20.24
C SER A 131 -1.40 20.18 19.85
N GLU A 132 -2.50 20.54 20.53
CA GLU A 132 -3.81 19.92 20.37
C GLU A 132 -4.30 19.91 18.91
N ALA A 133 -4.00 20.98 18.16
CA ALA A 133 -4.32 21.07 16.74
C ALA A 133 -3.61 19.97 15.92
N ILE A 134 -2.32 19.72 16.19
CA ILE A 134 -1.54 18.70 15.48
C ILE A 134 -2.01 17.30 15.87
N LYS A 135 -2.29 17.07 17.16
CA LYS A 135 -2.84 15.81 17.67
C LYS A 135 -4.12 15.42 16.94
N ARG A 136 -5.08 16.35 16.82
CA ARG A 136 -6.34 16.12 16.10
C ARG A 136 -6.13 15.78 14.63
N MET A 137 -5.24 16.49 13.93
CA MET A 137 -4.93 16.20 12.52
C MET A 137 -4.31 14.81 12.35
N LYS A 138 -3.36 14.43 13.19
CA LYS A 138 -2.74 13.10 13.17
C LYS A 138 -3.72 11.99 13.51
N LEU A 139 -4.62 12.21 14.47
CA LEU A 139 -5.64 11.23 14.84
C LEU A 139 -6.61 10.96 13.69
N ILE A 140 -7.03 11.99 12.95
CA ILE A 140 -7.83 11.83 11.72
C ILE A 140 -7.05 11.04 10.66
N MET A 141 -5.77 11.37 10.45
CA MET A 141 -4.92 10.64 9.51
C MET A 141 -4.76 9.18 9.92
N LEU A 142 -4.55 8.89 11.20
CA LEU A 142 -4.41 7.55 11.75
C LEU A 142 -5.67 6.72 11.50
N MET A 143 -6.85 7.25 11.85
CA MET A 143 -8.14 6.58 11.61
C MET A 143 -8.36 6.28 10.11
N ARG A 144 -7.87 7.14 9.21
CA ARG A 144 -7.97 6.89 7.76
C ARG A 144 -6.96 5.84 7.29
N ALA A 145 -5.73 5.89 7.79
CA ALA A 145 -4.64 5.00 7.39
C ALA A 145 -4.85 3.55 7.85
N GLN A 146 -5.58 3.35 8.94
CA GLN A 146 -6.02 2.02 9.41
C GLN A 146 -6.94 1.28 8.43
N LYS A 147 -7.45 1.96 7.39
CA LYS A 147 -8.19 1.35 6.28
C LYS A 147 -7.25 1.26 5.06
N PRO A 148 -6.49 0.16 4.92
CA PRO A 148 -5.46 0.04 3.89
C PRO A 148 -6.06 0.08 2.49
N LEU A 149 -5.29 0.58 1.55
CA LEU A 149 -5.61 0.53 0.13
C LEU A 149 -5.54 -0.91 -0.35
N ALA A 150 -6.54 -1.34 -1.11
CA ALA A 150 -6.57 -2.66 -1.71
C ALA A 150 -7.00 -2.54 -3.17
N ILE A 151 -6.25 -3.19 -4.05
CA ILE A 151 -6.68 -3.42 -5.43
C ILE A 151 -7.65 -4.60 -5.40
N SER A 152 -8.78 -4.49 -6.08
CA SER A 152 -9.87 -5.47 -6.05
C SER A 152 -9.94 -6.23 -7.36
N ILE A 153 -10.28 -7.52 -7.27
CA ILE A 153 -10.62 -8.38 -8.39
C ILE A 153 -12.13 -8.26 -8.61
N GLY A 154 -12.53 -7.37 -9.52
CA GLY A 154 -13.94 -7.04 -9.76
C GLY A 154 -14.67 -6.61 -8.47
N PRO A 155 -15.96 -6.97 -8.31
CA PRO A 155 -16.74 -6.70 -7.10
C PRO A 155 -16.53 -7.73 -5.97
N PHE A 156 -15.64 -8.71 -6.15
CA PHE A 156 -15.63 -9.90 -5.30
C PHE A 156 -14.68 -9.78 -4.11
N ARG A 157 -13.37 -9.68 -4.38
CA ARG A 157 -12.34 -9.83 -3.33
C ARG A 157 -11.13 -8.95 -3.62
N PRO A 158 -10.42 -8.45 -2.59
CA PRO A 158 -9.10 -7.87 -2.77
C PRO A 158 -8.13 -8.86 -3.44
N MET A 159 -7.32 -8.31 -4.33
CA MET A 159 -6.22 -8.98 -4.98
C MET A 159 -5.08 -9.15 -3.98
N ASN A 160 -4.73 -10.39 -3.68
CA ASN A 160 -3.66 -10.76 -2.75
C ASN A 160 -3.11 -12.15 -3.11
N ILE A 161 -2.11 -12.59 -2.36
CA ILE A 161 -1.47 -13.91 -2.55
C ILE A 161 -2.50 -15.05 -2.39
N GLU A 162 -3.49 -14.90 -1.51
CA GLU A 162 -4.57 -15.88 -1.35
C GLU A 162 -5.41 -16.03 -2.63
N ALA A 163 -5.73 -14.92 -3.31
CA ALA A 163 -6.44 -14.94 -4.59
C ALA A 163 -5.64 -15.64 -5.70
N ALA A 164 -4.31 -15.44 -5.74
CA ALA A 164 -3.44 -16.19 -6.64
C ALA A 164 -3.50 -17.71 -6.36
N LEU A 165 -3.42 -18.11 -5.08
CA LEU A 165 -3.53 -19.53 -4.71
C LEU A 165 -4.89 -20.12 -5.07
N MET A 166 -5.99 -19.38 -4.94
CA MET A 166 -7.30 -19.84 -5.38
C MET A 166 -7.38 -20.07 -6.88
N THR A 167 -6.73 -19.20 -7.66
CA THR A 167 -6.62 -19.34 -9.12
C THR A 167 -5.90 -20.64 -9.49
N LEU A 168 -4.77 -20.91 -8.83
CA LEU A 168 -4.01 -22.14 -9.04
C LEU A 168 -4.78 -23.39 -8.61
N LYS A 169 -5.50 -23.33 -7.47
CA LYS A 169 -6.38 -24.43 -7.02
C LYS A 169 -7.50 -24.72 -8.02
N GLY A 170 -8.12 -23.68 -8.58
CA GLY A 170 -9.14 -23.80 -9.62
C GLY A 170 -8.58 -24.47 -10.87
N ALA A 171 -7.41 -24.02 -11.35
CA ALA A 171 -6.72 -24.63 -12.48
C ALA A 171 -6.39 -26.11 -12.24
N TYR A 172 -5.80 -26.44 -11.08
CA TYR A 172 -5.46 -27.81 -10.71
C TYR A 172 -6.71 -28.71 -10.66
N SER A 173 -7.77 -28.26 -9.98
CA SER A 173 -9.03 -29.02 -9.91
C SER A 173 -9.59 -29.35 -11.30
N TYR A 174 -9.57 -28.38 -12.22
CA TYR A 174 -10.00 -28.62 -13.59
C TYR A 174 -9.10 -29.63 -14.31
N THR A 175 -7.77 -29.51 -14.18
CA THR A 175 -6.85 -30.47 -14.81
C THR A 175 -7.03 -31.89 -14.27
N SER A 176 -7.20 -32.06 -12.96
CA SER A 176 -7.44 -33.38 -12.35
C SER A 176 -8.73 -34.02 -12.89
N LEU A 177 -9.81 -33.25 -13.02
CA LEU A 177 -11.07 -33.74 -13.59
C LEU A 177 -10.91 -34.16 -15.07
N MET A 178 -10.17 -33.40 -15.86
CA MET A 178 -9.93 -33.74 -17.27
C MET A 178 -9.06 -34.97 -17.43
N ILE A 179 -8.01 -35.13 -16.61
CA ILE A 179 -7.15 -36.32 -16.61
C ILE A 179 -7.94 -37.56 -16.20
N GLN A 180 -8.77 -37.46 -15.15
CA GLN A 180 -9.63 -38.56 -14.71
C GLN A 180 -10.59 -39.05 -15.80
N LYS A 181 -11.03 -38.16 -16.71
CA LYS A 181 -11.90 -38.54 -17.83
C LYS A 181 -11.14 -39.17 -19.00
N TYR A 182 -9.84 -38.90 -19.12
CA TYR A 182 -9.00 -39.34 -20.24
C TYR A 182 -8.31 -40.69 -20.00
N ILE A 183 -8.20 -41.12 -18.73
CA ILE A 183 -7.71 -42.43 -18.28
C ILE A 183 -8.91 -43.34 -18.01
#